data_AF-X1F0J2-F1
#
_entry.id   AF-X1F0J2-F1
#
_cell.length_a   1.000
_cell.length_b   1.000
_cell.length_c   1.000
_cell.angle_alpha   90.00
_cell.angle_beta   90.00
_cell.angle_gamma   90.00
#
_symmetry.space_group_name_H-M   'P 1'
#
loop_
_entity.id
_entity.type
_entity.pdbx_description
1 polymer ?
#
loop_
_entity_poly.entity_id
_entity_poly.type
_entity_poly.pdbx_seq_one_letter_code
_entity_poly.pdbx_strand_id
1 'polypeptide(L)'
;MRILGEMKALANYGYQNIIVTYHNGRDLEGLDIRRIINIPWYRKLEAGPSIHKFYIDILLFFKAAAVYLKEKPDIIYGHLHEGAFVGGLIKYLLTFGRAPLVFDVQGSLTSELDT
;
A
#
# COMPACT_ATOMS: atom_id res chain seq x y z
N MET A 1 -12.63 0.70 10.50
CA MET A 1 -12.45 0.55 9.04
C MET A 1 -12.39 1.92 8.39
N ARG A 2 -11.24 2.61 8.50
CA ARG A 2 -11.08 3.99 8.01
C ARG A 2 -10.82 4.06 6.50
N ILE A 3 -9.85 3.27 6.03
CA ILE A 3 -9.49 3.13 4.61
C ILE A 3 -10.71 2.80 3.73
N LEU A 4 -11.59 1.89 4.18
CA LEU A 4 -12.81 1.54 3.44
C LEU A 4 -13.76 2.74 3.25
N GLY A 5 -13.88 3.60 4.27
CA GLY A 5 -14.71 4.81 4.19
C GLY A 5 -14.13 5.82 3.22
N GLU A 6 -12.81 6.04 3.27
CA GLU A 6 -12.08 6.92 2.36
C GLU A 6 -12.22 6.47 0.91
N MET A 7 -12.03 5.18 0.64
CA MET A 7 -12.14 4.62 -0.71
C MET A 7 -13.56 4.70 -1.26
N LYS A 8 -14.58 4.43 -0.43
CA LYS A 8 -15.99 4.59 -0.83
C LYS A 8 -16.34 6.05 -1.10
N ALA A 9 -15.85 6.98 -0.27
CA ALA A 9 -16.06 8.40 -0.48
C ALA A 9 -15.43 8.84 -1.81
N LEU A 10 -14.17 8.47 -2.08
CA LEU A 10 -13.50 8.78 -3.34
C LEU A 10 -14.23 8.18 -4.55
N ALA A 11 -14.69 6.93 -4.43
CA ALA A 11 -15.50 6.29 -5.48
C ALA A 11 -16.81 7.04 -5.76
N ASN A 12 -17.48 7.55 -4.72
CA ASN A 12 -18.70 8.37 -4.87
C ASN A 12 -18.43 9.71 -5.58
N TYR A 13 -17.21 10.24 -5.51
CA TYR A 13 -16.78 11.41 -6.29
C TYR A 13 -16.31 11.07 -7.71
N GLY A 14 -16.42 9.80 -8.13
CA GLY A 14 -16.04 9.35 -9.47
C GLY A 14 -14.56 8.98 -9.63
N TYR A 15 -13.77 8.97 -8.55
CA TYR A 15 -12.39 8.54 -8.61
C TYR A 15 -12.27 7.01 -8.67
N GLN A 16 -11.34 6.54 -9.51
CA GLN A 16 -10.97 5.13 -9.55
C GLN A 16 -9.86 4.86 -8.53
N ASN A 17 -10.10 3.90 -7.64
CA ASN A 17 -9.18 3.56 -6.57
C ASN A 17 -8.63 2.16 -6.78
N ILE A 18 -7.31 2.02 -6.81
CA ILE A 18 -6.62 0.74 -6.92
C ILE A 18 -5.80 0.54 -5.65
N ILE A 19 -6.14 -0.49 -4.89
CA ILE A 19 -5.50 -0.81 -3.62
C ILE A 19 -4.50 -1.92 -3.85
N VAL A 20 -3.22 -1.61 -3.68
CA VAL A 20 -2.17 -2.63 -3.71
C VAL A 20 -1.81 -3.00 -2.27
N THR A 21 -1.87 -4.29 -1.94
CA THR A 21 -1.68 -4.76 -0.56
C THR A 21 -1.04 -6.15 -0.49
N TYR A 22 -0.71 -6.58 0.72
CA TYR A 22 -0.16 -7.90 0.99
C TYR A 22 -1.16 -9.02 0.64
N HIS A 23 -0.65 -10.24 0.55
CA HIS A 23 -1.47 -11.41 0.22
C HIS A 23 -2.53 -11.73 1.30
N ASN A 24 -2.31 -11.28 2.53
CA ASN A 24 -3.23 -11.51 3.64
C ASN A 24 -4.41 -10.52 3.60
N GLY A 25 -5.63 -11.04 3.74
CA GLY A 25 -6.84 -10.25 3.84
C GLY A 25 -8.04 -10.86 3.10
N ARG A 26 -9.13 -10.10 3.03
CA ARG A 26 -10.31 -10.43 2.22
C ARG A 26 -10.55 -9.35 1.19
N ASP A 27 -11.04 -9.75 0.03
CA ASP A 27 -11.46 -8.81 -0.99
C ASP A 27 -12.83 -8.23 -0.60
N LEU A 28 -12.99 -6.95 -0.83
CA LEU A 28 -14.20 -6.20 -0.49
C LEU A 28 -14.90 -5.81 -1.79
N GLU A 29 -16.21 -6.04 -1.81
CA GLU A 29 -17.03 -5.73 -2.97
C GLU A 29 -16.99 -4.23 -3.30
N GLY A 30 -16.78 -3.91 -4.58
CA GLY A 30 -16.68 -2.54 -5.08
C GLY A 30 -15.30 -1.89 -4.96
N LEU A 31 -14.25 -2.62 -4.54
CA LEU A 31 -12.86 -2.13 -4.52
C LEU A 31 -11.97 -2.94 -5.48
N ASP A 32 -11.14 -2.27 -6.28
CA ASP A 32 -10.06 -2.92 -7.04
C ASP A 32 -8.89 -3.18 -6.10
N ILE A 33 -8.82 -4.40 -5.56
CA ILE A 33 -7.75 -4.83 -4.66
C ILE A 33 -6.80 -5.75 -5.42
N ARG A 34 -5.53 -5.34 -5.54
CA ARG A 34 -4.48 -6.07 -6.24
C ARG A 34 -3.42 -6.54 -5.25
N ARG A 35 -3.39 -7.84 -5.01
CA ARG A 35 -2.48 -8.45 -4.04
C ARG A 35 -1.18 -8.91 -4.67
N ILE A 36 -0.13 -8.95 -3.86
CA ILE A 36 1.09 -9.71 -4.16
C ILE A 36 0.80 -11.21 -4.19
N ILE A 37 1.74 -11.98 -4.72
CA ILE A 37 1.66 -13.45 -4.72
C ILE A 37 1.47 -13.99 -3.30
N ASN A 38 0.71 -15.08 -3.17
CA ASN A 38 0.46 -15.69 -1.88
C ASN A 38 1.75 -16.34 -1.35
N ILE A 39 2.12 -16.02 -0.11
CA ILE A 39 3.32 -16.54 0.56
C ILE A 39 2.87 -17.45 1.71
N PRO A 40 2.69 -18.76 1.45
CA PRO A 40 1.98 -19.66 2.38
C PRO A 40 2.67 -19.84 3.74
N TRP A 41 3.99 -19.58 3.84
CA TRP A 41 4.75 -19.65 5.09
C TRP A 41 4.73 -18.34 5.90
N TYR A 42 4.23 -17.23 5.35
CA TYR A 42 4.17 -15.94 6.04
C TYR A 42 2.75 -15.62 6.51
N ARG A 43 2.42 -15.99 7.74
CA ARG A 43 1.14 -15.67 8.40
C ARG A 43 1.25 -14.67 9.54
N LYS A 44 2.46 -14.13 9.80
CA LYS A 44 2.65 -13.17 10.88
C LYS A 44 1.98 -11.84 10.53
N LEU A 45 1.01 -11.46 11.36
CA LEU A 45 0.38 -10.14 11.40
C LEU A 45 1.07 -9.22 12.43
N GLU A 46 2.18 -9.66 13.02
CA GLU A 46 2.86 -8.94 14.10
C GLU A 46 3.73 -7.81 13.55
N ALA A 47 3.58 -6.62 14.14
CA ALA A 47 4.48 -5.49 13.95
C ALA A 47 5.85 -5.80 14.57
N GLY A 48 6.92 -5.57 13.82
CA GLY A 48 8.30 -5.74 14.26
C GLY A 48 9.28 -5.80 13.08
N PRO A 49 10.54 -5.36 13.24
CA PRO A 49 11.57 -5.47 12.20
C PRO A 49 11.91 -6.94 11.99
N SER A 50 11.21 -7.56 11.04
CA SER A 50 11.50 -8.93 10.59
C SER A 50 12.14 -8.86 9.22
N ILE A 51 13.24 -9.60 9.02
CA ILE A 51 13.81 -9.86 7.68
C ILE A 51 12.71 -10.37 6.73
N HIS A 52 11.70 -11.05 7.28
CA HIS A 52 10.59 -11.54 6.49
C HIS A 52 9.67 -10.43 5.97
N LYS A 53 9.57 -9.30 6.67
CA LYS A 53 8.80 -8.13 6.23
C LYS A 53 9.48 -7.43 5.05
N PHE A 54 10.81 -7.38 5.06
CA PHE A 54 11.59 -6.71 4.02
C PHE A 54 11.39 -7.29 2.61
N TYR A 55 11.44 -8.63 2.45
CA TYR A 55 11.22 -9.23 1.12
C TYR A 55 9.76 -9.08 0.66
N ILE A 56 8.81 -9.01 1.59
CA ILE A 56 7.39 -8.81 1.27
C ILE A 56 7.15 -7.38 0.80
N ASP A 57 7.80 -6.40 1.43
CA ASP A 57 7.78 -5.02 0.97
C ASP A 57 8.42 -4.87 -0.41
N ILE A 58 9.46 -5.64 -0.72
CA ILE A 58 10.03 -5.70 -2.08
C ILE A 58 9.00 -6.25 -3.08
N LEU A 59 8.31 -7.35 -2.75
CA LEU A 59 7.26 -7.91 -3.62
C LEU A 59 6.09 -6.93 -3.78
N LEU A 60 5.74 -6.22 -2.71
CA LEU A 60 4.72 -5.17 -2.74
C LEU A 60 5.16 -4.02 -3.65
N PHE A 61 6.40 -3.59 -3.56
CA PHE A 61 6.98 -2.58 -4.44
C PHE A 61 6.91 -3.01 -5.91
N PHE A 62 7.33 -4.23 -6.26
CA PHE A 62 7.25 -4.71 -7.65
C PHE A 62 5.82 -4.77 -8.16
N LYS A 63 4.87 -5.22 -7.33
CA LYS A 63 3.45 -5.24 -7.69
C LYS A 63 2.91 -3.82 -7.90
N ALA A 64 3.20 -2.91 -6.97
CA ALA A 64 2.75 -1.53 -7.05
C ALA A 64 3.40 -0.78 -8.23
N ALA A 65 4.66 -1.05 -8.53
CA ALA A 65 5.36 -0.57 -9.73
C ALA A 65 4.69 -1.06 -11.02
N ALA A 66 4.38 -2.36 -11.11
CA ALA A 66 3.70 -2.93 -12.27
C ALA A 66 2.29 -2.33 -12.46
N VAL A 67 1.56 -2.13 -11.37
CA VAL A 67 0.25 -1.44 -11.40
C VAL A 67 0.40 0.00 -11.84
N TYR A 68 1.38 0.74 -11.30
CA TYR A 68 1.65 2.11 -11.69
C TYR A 68 1.96 2.23 -13.19
N LEU A 69 2.83 1.37 -13.73
CA LEU A 69 3.19 1.42 -15.15
C LEU A 69 2.03 1.05 -16.08
N LYS A 70 1.14 0.16 -15.64
CA LYS A 70 -0.02 -0.29 -16.41
C LYS A 70 -1.15 0.73 -16.40
N GLU A 71 -1.54 1.18 -15.20
CA GLU A 71 -2.74 2.00 -14.98
C GLU A 71 -2.43 3.49 -15.03
N LYS A 72 -1.16 3.88 -14.81
CA LYS A 72 -0.66 5.26 -14.81
C LYS A 72 -1.51 6.19 -13.93
N PRO A 73 -1.66 5.87 -12.63
CA PRO A 73 -2.49 6.66 -11.73
C PRO A 73 -1.94 8.07 -11.54
N ASP A 74 -2.84 9.04 -11.40
CA ASP A 74 -2.50 10.45 -11.20
C ASP A 74 -1.91 10.74 -9.81
N ILE A 75 -2.30 9.95 -8.80
CA ILE A 75 -1.91 10.13 -7.40
C ILE A 75 -1.49 8.80 -6.80
N ILE A 76 -0.39 8.82 -6.04
CA ILE A 76 0.04 7.70 -5.20
C ILE A 76 -0.44 7.98 -3.77
N TYR A 77 -1.19 7.06 -3.18
CA TYR A 77 -1.68 7.18 -1.80
C TYR A 77 -1.02 6.11 -0.92
N GLY A 78 -0.12 6.54 -0.04
CA GLY A 78 0.58 5.68 0.91
C GLY A 78 -0.15 5.64 2.24
N HIS A 79 -0.66 4.48 2.63
CA HIS A 79 -1.19 4.24 3.97
C HIS A 79 -0.08 3.65 4.87
N LEU A 80 0.08 4.17 6.09
CA LEU A 80 1.12 3.75 7.04
C LEU A 80 2.55 3.99 6.53
N HIS A 81 3.52 3.81 7.41
CA HIS A 81 4.94 4.09 7.11
C HIS A 81 5.46 3.22 5.97
N GLU A 82 4.99 1.97 5.85
CA GLU A 82 5.34 1.06 4.76
C GLU A 82 4.77 1.54 3.42
N GLY A 83 3.52 1.99 3.38
CA GLY A 83 2.91 2.54 2.17
C GLY A 83 3.57 3.83 1.71
N ALA A 84 3.98 4.70 2.65
CA ALA A 84 4.79 5.88 2.34
C ALA A 84 6.15 5.50 1.76
N PHE A 85 6.82 4.49 2.33
CA PHE A 85 8.11 4.02 1.85
C PHE A 85 8.02 3.48 0.42
N VAL A 86 7.09 2.54 0.16
CA VAL A 86 6.88 1.98 -1.19
C VAL A 86 6.42 3.04 -2.18
N GLY A 87 5.48 3.91 -1.78
CA GLY A 87 5.02 5.02 -2.63
C GLY A 87 6.12 6.02 -2.95
N GLY A 88 7.01 6.31 -2.00
CA GLY A 88 8.20 7.15 -2.18
C GLY A 88 9.18 6.55 -3.17
N LEU A 89 9.45 5.24 -3.08
CA LEU A 89 10.29 4.53 -4.04
C LEU A 89 9.70 4.60 -5.46
N ILE A 90 8.39 4.38 -5.61
CA ILE A 90 7.72 4.50 -6.92
C ILE A 90 7.85 5.91 -7.47
N LYS A 91 7.53 6.92 -6.64
CA LYS A 91 7.66 8.33 -7.01
C LYS A 91 9.06 8.64 -7.51
N TYR A 92 10.09 8.25 -6.77
CA TYR A 92 11.48 8.58 -7.12
C TYR A 92 11.99 7.78 -8.32
N LEU A 93 11.78 6.46 -8.34
CA LEU A 93 12.38 5.55 -9.33
C LEU A 93 11.62 5.49 -10.66
N LEU A 94 10.29 5.58 -10.65
CA LEU A 94 9.48 5.42 -11.86
C LEU A 94 8.98 6.75 -12.44
N THR A 95 8.73 7.72 -11.57
CA THR A 95 8.11 9.00 -11.99
C THR A 95 9.11 10.14 -12.03
N PHE A 96 10.35 9.91 -11.57
CA PHE A 96 11.37 10.95 -11.38
C PHE A 96 10.84 12.13 -10.54
N GLY A 97 10.04 11.83 -9.52
CA GLY A 97 9.45 12.83 -8.63
C GLY A 97 8.19 13.53 -9.14
N ARG A 98 7.70 13.20 -10.35
CA ARG A 98 6.55 13.90 -10.97
C ARG A 98 5.20 13.54 -10.38
N ALA A 99 5.01 12.29 -9.95
CA ALA A 99 3.72 11.90 -9.37
C ALA A 99 3.58 12.43 -7.94
N PRO A 100 2.44 13.05 -7.58
CA PRO A 100 2.14 13.42 -6.21
C PRO A 100 1.99 12.15 -5.35
N LEU A 101 2.59 12.19 -4.17
CA LEU A 101 2.47 11.17 -3.14
C LEU A 101 1.76 11.78 -1.93
N VAL A 102 0.60 11.25 -1.58
CA VAL A 102 -0.13 11.58 -0.37
C VAL A 102 0.16 10.50 0.66
N PHE A 103 0.59 10.90 1.85
CA PHE A 103 0.87 9.99 2.94
C PHE A 103 -0.17 10.17 4.04
N ASP A 104 -0.87 9.09 4.39
CA ASP A 104 -1.81 9.04 5.51
C ASP A 104 -1.25 8.18 6.65
N VAL A 105 -0.91 8.86 7.74
CA VAL A 105 -0.37 8.26 8.96
C VAL A 105 -1.54 7.78 9.84
N GLN A 106 -1.83 6.48 9.78
CA GLN A 106 -2.82 5.84 10.65
C GLN A 106 -2.10 5.11 11.82
N GLY A 107 -1.52 5.88 12.75
CA GLY A 107 -0.86 5.36 13.98
C GLY A 107 0.32 6.23 14.43
N SER A 108 0.55 6.37 15.74
CA SER A 108 1.74 7.07 16.23
C SER A 108 2.91 6.09 16.38
N LEU A 109 4.10 6.49 15.89
CA LEU A 109 5.37 5.77 16.07
C LEU A 109 5.68 5.45 17.56
N THR A 110 5.07 6.18 18.48
CA THR A 110 5.22 6.01 19.93
C THR A 110 4.62 4.71 20.47
N SER A 111 3.65 4.08 19.79
CA SER A 111 3.05 2.83 20.29
C SER A 111 3.76 1.55 19.81
N GLU A 112 4.70 1.65 18.87
CA GLU A 112 5.47 0.50 18.36
C GLU A 112 6.85 0.33 19.02
N LEU A 113 7.30 1.30 19.82
CA LEU A 113 8.62 1.27 20.50
C LEU A 113 8.57 0.74 21.95
N ASP A 114 7.38 0.49 22.50
CA ASP A 114 7.18 0.07 23.90
C ASP A 114 7.00 -1.46 24.06
N THR A 115 7.66 -2.30 23.25
CA THR A 115 7.69 -3.77 23.45
C THR A 115 9.06 -4.34 23.16
#